data_AF-A0AAN8ZZQ5-F1
#
_entry.id   AF-A0AAN8ZZQ5-F1
#
_cell.length_a   1.000
_cell.length_b   1.000
_cell.length_c   1.000
_cell.angle_alpha   90.00
_cell.angle_beta   90.00
_cell.angle_gamma   90.00
#
_symmetry.space_group_name_H-M   'P 1'
#
loop_
_entity.id
_entity.type
_entity.pdbx_description
1 polymer ?
#
loop_
_entity_poly.entity_id
_entity_poly.type
_entity_poly.pdbx_seq_one_letter_code
_entity_poly.pdbx_strand_id
1 'polypeptide(L)'
;MQSPPQQQQLSMTNPQQQQQQSPQQQVQPQQQAPPQQNMYNDKGLELQNSTVSSTQAVRPKDQLMYLAQILGLQVQFTDFPKGNKSEYLSLVSLSTNPPHVSHGAGPTIDDSHDQACLTALRALAKMGLDTVTAAKQD
;
A
#
# COMPACT_ATOMS: atom_id res chain seq x y z
N MET A 1 27.39 -35.35 -55.07
CA MET A 1 27.35 -33.88 -54.89
C MET A 1 27.86 -33.57 -53.50
N GLN A 2 29.09 -33.07 -53.36
CA GLN A 2 29.51 -32.18 -52.26
C GLN A 2 31.00 -31.84 -52.38
N SER A 3 31.27 -30.55 -52.58
CA SER A 3 32.55 -29.89 -52.35
C SER A 3 32.23 -28.57 -51.66
N PRO A 4 32.84 -28.21 -50.52
CA PRO A 4 32.78 -26.85 -50.01
C PRO A 4 34.14 -26.14 -50.20
N PRO A 5 34.13 -24.91 -50.72
CA PRO A 5 35.10 -23.90 -50.29
C PRO A 5 34.36 -22.54 -50.11
N GLN A 6 34.76 -21.52 -49.37
CA GLN A 6 36.05 -21.05 -48.87
C GLN A 6 35.85 -20.28 -47.57
N GLN A 7 36.90 -20.24 -46.74
CA GLN A 7 37.10 -19.17 -45.77
C GLN A 7 37.48 -17.87 -46.49
N GLN A 8 36.99 -16.73 -46.01
CA GLN A 8 37.72 -15.47 -46.17
C GLN A 8 37.54 -14.60 -44.91
N GLN A 9 38.62 -14.52 -44.15
CA GLN A 9 38.84 -13.54 -43.09
C GLN A 9 39.14 -12.19 -43.74
N LEU A 10 38.53 -11.10 -43.24
CA LEU A 10 39.08 -9.76 -43.39
C LEU A 10 39.00 -9.02 -42.05
N SER A 11 40.12 -8.36 -41.77
CA SER A 11 40.60 -7.92 -40.48
C SER A 11 40.18 -6.49 -40.13
N MET A 12 40.11 -6.22 -38.82
CA MET A 12 40.53 -5.01 -38.10
C MET A 12 40.42 -3.62 -38.77
N THR A 13 39.74 -2.68 -38.12
CA THR A 13 40.37 -1.60 -37.34
C THR A 13 39.34 -0.52 -36.98
N ASN A 14 39.26 -0.15 -35.70
CA ASN A 14 38.45 0.98 -35.24
C ASN A 14 39.39 1.97 -34.53
N PRO A 15 39.75 3.10 -35.16
CA PRO A 15 40.64 4.07 -34.53
C PRO A 15 39.87 4.99 -33.57
N GLN A 16 40.13 4.78 -32.28
CA GLN A 16 40.56 5.81 -31.32
C GLN A 16 40.29 7.28 -31.72
N GLN A 17 39.42 7.97 -30.97
CA GLN A 17 39.67 9.36 -30.58
C GLN A 17 39.33 9.56 -29.10
N GLN A 18 40.39 9.84 -28.35
CA GLN A 18 40.44 10.19 -26.94
C GLN A 18 41.28 11.47 -26.86
N GLN A 19 40.70 12.58 -26.40
CA GLN A 19 41.27 13.59 -25.48
C GLN A 19 40.43 14.88 -25.54
N GLN A 20 39.75 15.29 -24.47
CA GLN A 20 40.28 15.93 -23.24
C GLN A 20 40.58 17.42 -23.48
N GLN A 21 39.83 18.30 -22.79
CA GLN A 21 40.33 19.57 -22.24
C GLN A 21 39.26 20.24 -21.36
N SER A 22 39.60 20.40 -20.07
CA SER A 22 39.09 21.45 -19.19
C SER A 22 40.09 22.61 -19.25
N PRO A 23 39.66 23.88 -19.15
CA PRO A 23 39.92 24.59 -17.91
C PRO A 23 38.83 25.60 -17.47
N GLN A 24 38.61 25.60 -16.15
CA GLN A 24 38.31 26.69 -15.21
C GLN A 24 37.60 28.00 -15.61
N GLN A 25 36.61 28.31 -14.74
CA GLN A 25 36.24 29.62 -14.16
C GLN A 25 35.37 30.60 -14.95
N GLN A 26 34.10 30.69 -14.53
CA GLN A 26 33.55 31.99 -14.13
C GLN A 26 32.57 31.83 -12.96
N VAL A 27 32.97 32.34 -11.80
CA VAL A 27 32.11 32.59 -10.65
C VAL A 27 31.26 33.84 -10.93
N GLN A 28 29.94 33.75 -10.77
CA GLN A 28 29.04 34.89 -10.83
C GLN A 28 28.17 34.89 -9.56
N PRO A 29 28.24 35.94 -8.71
CA PRO A 29 27.41 36.02 -7.51
C PRO A 29 26.03 36.63 -7.79
N GLN A 30 25.02 36.00 -7.20
CA GLN A 30 23.69 36.51 -6.80
C GLN A 30 22.77 37.14 -7.87
N GLN A 31 21.61 36.47 -8.07
CA GLN A 31 20.33 37.17 -8.04
C GLN A 31 19.20 36.25 -7.52
N GLN A 32 18.52 36.77 -6.51
CA GLN A 32 17.44 36.15 -5.74
C GLN A 32 16.17 35.99 -6.58
N ALA A 33 15.42 34.91 -6.33
CA ALA A 33 14.07 34.72 -6.86
C ALA A 33 13.06 35.65 -6.15
N PRO A 34 12.17 36.34 -6.88
CA PRO A 34 10.89 36.80 -6.35
C PRO A 34 9.79 35.74 -6.56
N PRO A 35 8.91 35.49 -5.56
CA PRO A 35 7.84 34.49 -5.65
C PRO A 35 6.51 35.10 -6.11
N GLN A 36 5.89 34.61 -7.18
CA GLN A 36 4.50 34.89 -7.59
C GLN A 36 4.01 33.72 -8.48
N GLN A 37 2.85 33.08 -8.35
CA GLN A 37 1.62 33.30 -7.59
C GLN A 37 0.82 31.97 -7.59
N ASN A 38 0.15 31.65 -6.49
CA ASN A 38 -0.90 30.62 -6.43
C ASN A 38 -2.12 31.07 -7.23
N MET A 39 -2.57 30.27 -8.21
CA MET A 39 -3.91 30.38 -8.78
C MET A 39 -4.53 28.98 -8.84
N TYR A 40 -5.68 28.86 -8.17
CA TYR A 40 -6.44 27.64 -7.86
C TYR A 40 -6.92 26.85 -9.08
N ASN A 41 -7.15 25.54 -8.90
CA ASN A 41 -8.45 24.88 -9.08
C ASN A 41 -8.36 23.43 -8.52
N ASP A 42 -9.08 23.10 -7.45
CA ASP A 42 -10.50 22.66 -7.45
C ASP A 42 -10.73 21.38 -8.26
N LYS A 43 -10.62 20.23 -7.59
CA LYS A 43 -11.62 19.14 -7.51
C LYS A 43 -10.96 17.82 -7.11
N GLY A 44 -11.31 17.34 -5.92
CA GLY A 44 -10.96 16.00 -5.45
C GLY A 44 -11.11 15.87 -3.95
N LEU A 45 -12.34 15.97 -3.44
CA LEU A 45 -12.68 15.38 -2.14
C LEU A 45 -12.61 13.86 -2.30
N GLU A 46 -11.43 13.27 -2.15
CA GLU A 46 -11.31 11.84 -1.86
C GLU A 46 -11.01 11.71 -0.36
N LEU A 47 -11.88 10.98 0.32
CA LEU A 47 -11.96 10.81 1.77
C LEU A 47 -10.67 10.19 2.33
N GLN A 48 -9.65 11.01 2.55
CA GLN A 48 -8.46 10.61 3.30
C GLN A 48 -8.81 10.63 4.80
N ASN A 49 -9.41 9.54 5.26
CA ASN A 49 -9.54 9.24 6.68
C ASN A 49 -8.16 8.88 7.22
N SER A 50 -7.36 9.89 7.54
CA SER A 50 -6.07 9.72 8.20
C SER A 50 -5.90 10.75 9.31
N THR A 51 -5.56 10.23 10.48
CA THR A 51 -5.09 10.93 11.68
C THR A 51 -6.14 11.58 12.59
N VAL A 52 -6.87 10.73 13.33
CA VAL A 52 -7.16 11.07 14.73
C VAL A 52 -5.94 10.71 15.57
N SER A 53 -5.17 11.73 15.95
CA SER A 53 -4.08 11.60 16.91
C SER A 53 -4.63 11.65 18.36
N SER A 54 -3.94 10.92 19.24
CA SER A 54 -3.88 11.09 20.71
C SER A 54 -5.03 10.62 21.60
N THR A 55 -5.08 9.31 21.82
CA THR A 55 -4.86 8.66 23.13
C THR A 55 -3.89 7.50 22.86
N GLN A 56 -3.43 6.70 23.83
CA GLN A 56 -2.77 5.43 23.48
C GLN A 56 -3.78 4.55 22.73
N ALA A 57 -3.88 4.73 21.42
CA ALA A 57 -4.93 4.15 20.61
C ALA A 57 -4.59 2.68 20.43
N VAL A 58 -5.30 1.82 21.17
CA VAL A 58 -5.26 0.37 20.98
C VAL A 58 -5.55 0.09 19.50
N ARG A 59 -4.74 -0.75 18.85
CA ARG A 59 -4.91 -1.02 17.41
C ARG A 59 -6.31 -1.61 17.16
N PRO A 60 -6.97 -1.29 16.04
CA PRO A 60 -8.27 -1.87 15.70
C PRO A 60 -8.29 -3.39 15.73
N LYS A 61 -7.20 -4.05 15.30
CA LYS A 61 -7.06 -5.51 15.38
C LYS A 61 -7.17 -6.03 16.82
N ASP A 62 -6.48 -5.40 17.77
CA ASP A 62 -6.50 -5.79 19.18
C ASP A 62 -7.88 -5.59 19.80
N GLN A 63 -8.54 -4.46 19.49
CA GLN A 63 -9.90 -4.18 19.95
C GLN A 63 -10.90 -5.24 19.45
N LEU A 64 -10.82 -5.58 18.16
CA LEU A 64 -11.70 -6.60 17.58
C LEU A 64 -11.43 -7.98 18.17
N MET A 65 -10.15 -8.35 18.36
CA MET A 65 -9.78 -9.64 18.93
C MET A 65 -10.27 -9.79 20.38
N TYR A 66 -10.12 -8.73 21.17
CA TYR A 66 -10.64 -8.69 22.54
C TYR A 66 -12.17 -8.83 22.58
N LEU A 67 -12.88 -8.09 21.73
CA LEU A 67 -14.33 -8.18 21.63
C LEU A 67 -14.77 -9.58 21.20
N ALA A 68 -14.09 -10.17 20.23
CA ALA A 68 -14.35 -11.52 19.77
C ALA A 68 -14.20 -12.57 20.88
N GLN A 69 -13.18 -12.42 21.75
CA GLN A 69 -13.00 -13.28 22.90
C GLN A 69 -14.17 -13.19 23.89
N ILE A 70 -14.64 -11.98 24.20
CA ILE A 70 -15.78 -11.78 25.12
C ILE A 70 -17.08 -12.33 24.54
N LEU A 71 -17.31 -12.12 23.25
CA LEU A 71 -18.55 -12.50 22.56
C LEU A 71 -18.54 -13.94 22.05
N GLY A 72 -17.41 -14.65 22.15
CA GLY A 72 -17.26 -16.01 21.61
C GLY A 72 -17.27 -16.06 20.08
N LEU A 73 -16.83 -15.00 19.41
CA LEU A 73 -16.70 -14.95 17.96
C LEU A 73 -15.36 -15.52 17.51
N GLN A 74 -15.37 -16.23 16.39
CA GLN A 74 -14.17 -16.56 15.66
C GLN A 74 -13.83 -15.44 14.67
N VAL A 75 -12.56 -15.04 14.64
CA VAL A 75 -11.99 -14.08 13.69
C VAL A 75 -11.02 -14.80 12.79
N GLN A 76 -11.20 -14.71 11.47
CA GLN A 76 -10.27 -15.25 10.49
C GLN A 76 -9.79 -14.14 9.56
N PHE A 77 -8.47 -14.06 9.36
CA PHE A 77 -7.86 -13.17 8.38
C PHE A 77 -7.51 -13.93 7.12
N THR A 78 -7.75 -13.31 5.97
CA THR A 78 -7.30 -13.81 4.65
C THR A 78 -6.57 -12.69 3.94
N ASP A 79 -5.30 -12.93 3.64
CA ASP A 79 -4.43 -11.95 3.00
C ASP A 79 -4.27 -12.23 1.51
N PHE A 80 -4.30 -11.16 0.71
CA PHE A 80 -4.04 -11.22 -0.71
C PHE A 80 -2.66 -10.63 -1.03
N PRO A 81 -1.89 -11.27 -1.93
CA PRO A 81 -0.62 -10.74 -2.37
C PRO A 81 -0.80 -9.38 -3.06
N LYS A 82 0.10 -8.44 -2.76
CA LYS A 82 0.11 -7.09 -3.34
C LYS A 82 0.21 -7.08 -4.87
N GLY A 83 0.94 -8.02 -5.47
CA GLY A 83 1.17 -8.07 -6.91
C GLY A 83 1.74 -6.74 -7.44
N ASN A 84 1.13 -6.19 -8.50
CA ASN A 84 1.49 -4.88 -9.06
C ASN A 84 0.73 -3.70 -8.42
N LYS A 85 -0.01 -3.92 -7.32
CA LYS A 85 -0.79 -2.88 -6.63
C LYS A 85 0.08 -2.12 -5.63
N SER A 86 -0.34 -0.92 -5.25
CA SER A 86 0.35 -0.09 -4.24
C SER A 86 0.17 -0.59 -2.81
N GLU A 87 -0.85 -1.41 -2.54
CA GLU A 87 -1.30 -1.78 -1.20
C GLU A 87 -1.60 -3.27 -1.08
N TYR A 88 -1.48 -3.78 0.15
CA TYR A 88 -1.98 -5.09 0.56
C TYR A 88 -3.48 -5.04 0.79
N LEU A 89 -4.15 -6.14 0.51
CA LEU A 89 -5.58 -6.31 0.77
C LEU A 89 -5.77 -7.47 1.72
N SER A 90 -6.61 -7.27 2.73
CA SER A 90 -6.95 -8.30 3.69
C SER A 90 -8.46 -8.34 3.91
N LEU A 91 -8.99 -9.53 4.11
CA LEU A 91 -10.34 -9.76 4.61
C LEU A 91 -10.28 -10.18 6.07
N VAL A 92 -11.29 -9.78 6.82
CA VAL A 92 -11.59 -10.33 8.14
C VAL A 92 -12.99 -10.93 8.12
N SER A 93 -13.10 -12.20 8.50
CA SER A 93 -14.35 -12.94 8.63
C SER A 93 -14.68 -13.16 10.10
N LEU A 94 -15.91 -12.84 10.49
CA LEU A 94 -16.46 -13.00 11.82
C LEU A 94 -17.58 -14.05 11.79
N SER A 95 -17.58 -14.96 12.78
CA SER A 95 -18.58 -16.02 12.92
C SER A 95 -19.92 -15.55 13.48
N THR A 96 -20.37 -14.34 13.13
CA THR A 96 -21.70 -13.83 13.49
C THR A 96 -22.80 -14.60 12.77
N ASN A 97 -24.07 -14.35 13.12
CA ASN A 97 -25.21 -14.91 12.39
C ASN A 97 -26.12 -13.79 11.85
N PRO A 98 -26.09 -13.49 10.54
CA PRO A 98 -25.29 -14.13 9.49
C PRO A 98 -23.77 -13.82 9.59
N PRO A 99 -22.88 -14.63 8.98
CA PRO A 99 -21.44 -14.36 8.98
C PRO A 99 -21.13 -12.99 8.41
N HIS A 100 -20.22 -12.27 9.06
CA HIS A 100 -19.84 -10.93 8.65
C HIS A 100 -18.42 -10.92 8.10
N VAL A 101 -18.24 -10.35 6.91
CA VAL A 101 -16.91 -10.20 6.29
C VAL A 101 -16.66 -8.73 5.98
N SER A 102 -15.51 -8.24 6.40
CA SER A 102 -15.03 -6.89 6.12
C SER A 102 -13.69 -6.94 5.41
N HIS A 103 -13.32 -5.85 4.73
CA HIS A 103 -12.07 -5.74 4.00
C HIS A 103 -11.27 -4.51 4.44
N GLY A 104 -9.96 -4.56 4.22
CA GLY A 104 -9.06 -3.46 4.48
C GLY A 104 -7.91 -3.44 3.48
N ALA A 105 -7.36 -2.24 3.29
CA ALA A 105 -6.21 -1.99 2.43
C ALA A 105 -5.15 -1.21 3.22
N GLY A 106 -3.88 -1.44 2.91
CA GLY A 106 -2.80 -0.68 3.54
C GLY A 106 -1.42 -0.94 2.94
N PRO A 107 -0.43 -0.09 3.24
CA PRO A 107 0.91 -0.23 2.71
C PRO A 107 1.65 -1.46 3.27
N THR A 108 1.20 -2.00 4.41
CA THR A 108 1.63 -3.26 5.00
C THR A 108 0.44 -4.19 5.28
N ILE A 109 0.70 -5.48 5.51
CA ILE A 109 -0.33 -6.46 5.94
C ILE A 109 -0.96 -6.04 7.28
N ASP A 110 -0.16 -5.50 8.19
CA ASP A 110 -0.63 -5.01 9.47
C ASP A 110 -1.61 -3.84 9.31
N ASP A 111 -1.31 -2.90 8.41
CA ASP A 111 -2.19 -1.78 8.12
C ASP A 111 -3.49 -2.22 7.44
N SER A 112 -3.41 -3.19 6.50
CA SER A 112 -4.61 -3.74 5.86
C SER A 112 -5.47 -4.52 6.85
N HIS A 113 -4.88 -5.22 7.82
CA HIS A 113 -5.61 -5.86 8.93
C HIS A 113 -6.31 -4.82 9.79
N ASP A 114 -5.62 -3.77 10.22
CA ASP A 114 -6.23 -2.73 11.06
C ASP A 114 -7.39 -2.03 10.36
N GLN A 115 -7.28 -1.74 9.07
CA GLN A 115 -8.39 -1.18 8.29
C GLN A 115 -9.57 -2.15 8.16
N ALA A 116 -9.30 -3.45 7.96
CA ALA A 116 -10.35 -4.47 7.91
C ALA A 116 -11.07 -4.59 9.26
N CYS A 117 -10.29 -4.61 10.35
CA CYS A 117 -10.83 -4.68 11.70
C CYS A 117 -11.61 -3.43 12.10
N LEU A 118 -11.13 -2.25 11.72
CA LEU A 118 -11.84 -1.00 11.96
C LEU A 118 -13.21 -1.00 11.26
N THR A 119 -13.25 -1.47 10.02
CA THR A 119 -14.51 -1.61 9.26
C THR A 119 -15.45 -2.60 9.95
N ALA A 120 -14.93 -3.74 10.41
CA ALA A 120 -15.72 -4.71 11.16
C ALA A 120 -16.25 -4.15 12.49
N LEU A 121 -15.43 -3.46 13.27
CA LEU A 121 -15.83 -2.82 14.53
C LEU A 121 -16.95 -1.81 14.31
N ARG A 122 -16.86 -1.00 13.25
CA ARG A 122 -17.92 -0.05 12.86
C ARG A 122 -19.20 -0.78 12.46
N ALA A 123 -19.11 -1.92 11.78
CA ALA A 123 -20.27 -2.73 11.41
C ALA A 123 -20.93 -3.35 12.65
N LEU A 124 -20.14 -3.92 13.56
CA LEU A 124 -20.62 -4.47 14.84
C LEU A 124 -21.33 -3.40 15.68
N ALA A 125 -20.76 -2.19 15.76
CA ALA A 125 -21.37 -1.07 16.47
C ALA A 125 -22.73 -0.66 15.86
N LYS A 126 -22.91 -0.79 14.54
CA LYS A 126 -24.18 -0.50 13.86
C LYS A 126 -25.21 -1.61 13.98
N MET A 127 -24.78 -2.87 13.98
CA MET A 127 -25.67 -4.03 14.10
C MET A 127 -26.23 -4.20 15.52
N GLY A 128 -25.51 -3.68 16.53
CA GLY A 128 -25.82 -3.94 17.93
C GLY A 128 -25.21 -5.27 18.37
N LEU A 129 -24.74 -5.34 19.62
CA LEU A 129 -24.05 -6.54 20.11
C LEU A 129 -24.99 -7.71 20.39
N ASP A 130 -26.29 -7.44 20.48
CA ASP A 130 -27.38 -8.40 20.67
C ASP A 130 -27.58 -9.33 19.46
N THR A 131 -27.32 -8.86 18.25
CA THR A 131 -27.39 -9.70 17.02
C THR A 131 -26.09 -10.47 16.76
N VAL A 132 -25.02 -10.14 17.49
CA VAL A 132 -23.66 -10.62 17.22
C VAL A 132 -23.30 -11.82 18.08
N THR A 133 -23.93 -12.02 19.24
CA THR A 133 -23.65 -13.18 20.09
C THR A 133 -23.88 -14.46 19.30
N ALA A 134 -22.81 -15.26 19.15
CA ALA A 134 -22.87 -16.56 18.52
C ALA A 134 -24.02 -17.34 19.15
N ALA A 135 -24.91 -17.86 18.31
CA ALA A 135 -25.96 -18.76 18.73
C ALA A 135 -25.30 -19.87 19.55
N LYS A 136 -25.46 -19.83 20.87
CA LYS A 136 -25.12 -20.94 21.75
C LYS A 136 -26.03 -22.07 21.30
N GLN A 137 -25.49 -23.00 20.51
CA GLN A 137 -26.21 -24.22 20.15
C GLN A 137 -26.40 -25.00 21.44
N ASP A 138 -27.64 -25.12 21.90
CA ASP A 138 -28.10 -26.13 22.87
C ASP A 138 -27.86 -27.55 22.33
#